data_AF-A0A3P3VYE2-F1
#
_entry.id   AF-A0A3P3VYE2-F1
#
_cell.length_a   1.000
_cell.length_b   1.000
_cell.length_c   1.000
_cell.angle_alpha   90.00
_cell.angle_beta   90.00
_cell.angle_gamma   90.00
#
_symmetry.space_group_name_H-M   'P 1'
#
loop_
_entity.id
_entity.type
_entity.pdbx_description
1 polymer ?
#
loop_
_entity_poly.entity_id
_entity_poly.type
_entity_poly.pdbx_seq_one_letter_code
_entity_poly.pdbx_strand_id
1 'polypeptide(L)'
;MPKGIVIRADMKAPPEFGDFDNLADLEAIAGSPVKVVPISTLGVVAVASAEGNRRGLPVNTYATLLWWFWVPALRRKVVLLGDVVIVGEPDPDGQPTNIPASFAGNVLSQHGHSVKLKVTGEKGWYRTDTVANNYFDAIVFAFDLLDNWPEAEAARIVPRAPHEA
;
A
#
# COMPACT_ATOMS: atom_id res chain seq x y z
N MET A 1 3.27 0.75 -21.86
CA MET A 1 3.15 1.53 -20.63
C MET A 1 2.17 0.89 -19.64
N PRO A 2 2.61 0.03 -18.71
CA PRO A 2 1.90 -0.22 -17.47
C PRO A 2 1.66 1.07 -16.66
N LYS A 3 0.44 1.23 -16.17
CA LYS A 3 0.08 2.21 -15.16
C LYS A 3 0.42 1.70 -13.78
N GLY A 4 1.08 2.53 -12.98
CA GLY A 4 1.39 2.27 -11.58
C GLY A 4 1.04 3.44 -10.68
N ILE A 5 1.38 3.31 -9.40
CA ILE A 5 1.26 4.36 -8.40
C ILE A 5 2.64 4.68 -7.86
N VAL A 6 2.98 5.96 -7.80
CA VAL A 6 4.17 6.44 -7.10
C VAL A 6 3.78 6.83 -5.68
N ILE A 7 4.48 6.26 -4.70
CA ILE A 7 4.41 6.63 -3.30
C ILE A 7 5.74 7.29 -2.93
N ARG A 8 5.73 8.61 -2.77
CA ARG A 8 6.92 9.36 -2.36
C ARG A 8 7.27 9.09 -0.90
N ALA A 9 8.55 9.14 -0.57
CA ALA A 9 8.98 9.02 0.83
C ALA A 9 8.55 10.24 1.66
N ASP A 10 8.38 11.41 1.04
CA ASP A 10 7.73 12.57 1.67
C ASP A 10 6.22 12.32 1.80
N MET A 11 5.76 12.10 3.03
CA MET A 11 4.34 11.83 3.33
C MET A 11 3.41 13.02 3.01
N LYS A 12 3.95 14.22 2.78
CA LYS A 12 3.14 15.37 2.33
C LYS A 12 2.76 15.28 0.85
N ALA A 13 3.51 14.51 0.06
CA ALA A 13 3.19 14.26 -1.33
C ALA A 13 2.15 13.12 -1.41
N PRO A 14 0.94 13.38 -1.96
CA PRO A 14 -0.06 12.33 -2.13
C PRO A 14 0.42 11.30 -3.16
N PRO A 15 -0.04 10.03 -3.06
CA PRO A 15 0.18 9.05 -4.10
C PRO A 15 -0.39 9.52 -5.44
N GLU A 16 0.33 9.25 -6.51
CA GLU A 16 -0.01 9.70 -7.86
C GLU A 16 0.08 8.56 -8.88
N PHE A 17 -0.68 8.66 -9.97
CA PHE A 17 -0.48 7.75 -11.11
C PHE A 17 0.84 8.05 -11.80
N GLY A 18 1.51 7.00 -12.27
CA GLY A 18 2.62 7.09 -13.21
C GLY A 18 2.43 6.12 -14.37
N ASP A 19 2.89 6.52 -15.55
CA ASP A 19 3.03 5.65 -16.72
C ASP A 19 4.50 5.21 -16.80
N PHE A 20 4.74 3.92 -16.93
CA PHE A 20 6.08 3.34 -16.99
C PHE A 20 6.17 2.48 -18.24
N ASP A 21 7.17 2.67 -19.10
CA ASP A 21 7.36 1.84 -20.29
C ASP A 21 8.31 0.68 -20.06
N ASN A 22 9.28 0.88 -19.19
CA ASN A 22 10.36 -0.06 -19.00
C ASN A 22 10.93 0.01 -17.57
N LEU A 23 11.89 -0.87 -17.28
CA LEU A 23 12.56 -0.92 -15.99
C LEU A 23 13.29 0.40 -15.64
N ALA A 24 13.87 1.09 -16.62
CA ALA A 24 14.60 2.33 -16.37
C ALA A 24 13.68 3.44 -15.84
N ASP A 25 12.41 3.48 -16.25
CA ASP A 25 11.43 4.43 -15.70
C ASP A 25 11.15 4.14 -14.22
N LEU A 26 11.05 2.86 -13.86
CA LEU A 26 10.89 2.44 -12.46
C LEU A 26 12.14 2.78 -11.64
N GLU A 27 13.33 2.53 -12.19
CA GLU A 27 14.61 2.85 -11.55
C GLU A 27 14.85 4.35 -11.39
N ALA A 28 14.38 5.17 -12.33
CA ALA A 28 14.49 6.62 -12.26
C ALA A 28 13.72 7.18 -11.06
N ILE A 29 12.62 6.53 -10.66
CA ILE A 29 11.84 6.90 -9.48
C ILE A 29 12.36 6.21 -8.22
N ALA A 30 12.41 4.88 -8.21
CA ALA A 30 12.73 4.08 -7.02
C ALA A 30 14.22 4.09 -6.65
N GLY A 31 15.10 4.45 -7.60
CA GLY A 31 16.55 4.49 -7.43
C GLY A 31 17.23 3.16 -7.74
N SER A 32 18.08 3.15 -8.76
CA SER A 32 18.88 1.99 -9.17
C SER A 32 19.99 1.62 -8.16
N PRO A 33 20.30 0.32 -7.98
CA PRO A 33 19.52 -0.82 -8.45
C PRO A 33 18.22 -0.96 -7.64
N VAL A 34 17.17 -1.47 -8.29
CA VAL A 34 15.87 -1.71 -7.64
C VAL A 34 15.74 -3.13 -7.08
N LYS A 35 14.89 -3.27 -6.07
CA LYS A 35 14.34 -4.53 -5.59
C LYS A 35 12.83 -4.54 -5.83
N VAL A 36 12.32 -5.72 -6.15
CA VAL A 36 10.89 -5.96 -6.37
C VAL A 36 10.38 -6.81 -5.20
N VAL A 37 9.35 -6.35 -4.50
CA VAL A 37 8.72 -7.09 -3.41
C VAL A 37 7.25 -7.35 -3.71
N PRO A 38 6.78 -8.61 -3.72
CA PRO A 38 5.41 -8.92 -4.07
C PRO A 38 4.43 -8.61 -2.92
N ILE A 39 3.23 -8.19 -3.31
CA ILE A 39 2.05 -8.09 -2.45
C ILE A 39 0.92 -8.86 -3.14
N SER A 40 1.08 -10.18 -3.25
CA SER A 40 0.26 -11.01 -4.14
C SER A 40 -1.24 -11.02 -3.83
N THR A 41 -1.63 -10.78 -2.57
CA THR A 41 -3.05 -10.61 -2.20
C THR A 41 -3.73 -9.47 -2.95
N LEU A 42 -2.94 -8.49 -3.41
CA LEU A 42 -3.40 -7.35 -4.20
C LEU A 42 -3.12 -7.50 -5.70
N GLY A 43 -2.37 -8.53 -6.14
CA GLY A 43 -1.92 -8.66 -7.52
C GLY A 43 -0.95 -7.55 -7.96
N VAL A 44 -0.13 -7.05 -7.02
CA VAL A 44 0.85 -5.99 -7.28
C VAL A 44 2.24 -6.34 -6.75
N VAL A 45 3.23 -5.63 -7.26
CA VAL A 45 4.59 -5.58 -6.71
C VAL A 45 4.96 -4.16 -6.34
N ALA A 46 5.73 -4.01 -5.26
CA ALA A 46 6.38 -2.75 -4.92
C ALA A 46 7.84 -2.77 -5.40
N VAL A 47 8.21 -1.75 -6.14
CA VAL A 47 9.56 -1.51 -6.65
C VAL A 47 10.19 -0.40 -5.83
N ALA A 48 11.29 -0.71 -5.15
CA ALA A 48 11.98 0.19 -4.22
C ALA A 48 13.49 0.12 -4.45
N SER A 49 14.26 1.05 -3.91
CA SER A 49 15.73 0.94 -3.98
C SER A 49 16.23 -0.31 -3.25
N ALA A 50 17.09 -1.09 -3.90
CA ALA A 50 17.84 -2.17 -3.25
C ALA A 50 18.93 -1.63 -2.31
N GLU A 51 19.37 -0.40 -2.52
CA GLU A 51 20.49 0.22 -1.79
C GLU A 51 20.07 1.31 -0.80
N GLY A 52 18.77 1.41 -0.49
CA GLY A 52 18.23 2.50 0.33
C GLY A 52 18.95 2.67 1.68
N ASN A 53 19.33 1.57 2.35
CA ASN A 53 20.10 1.62 3.60
C ASN A 53 21.50 2.23 3.39
N ARG A 54 22.22 1.76 2.37
CA ARG A 54 23.58 2.23 2.06
C ARG A 54 23.58 3.71 1.68
N ARG A 55 22.54 4.16 1.00
CA ARG A 55 22.35 5.53 0.53
C ARG A 55 21.70 6.46 1.57
N GLY A 56 21.32 5.96 2.74
CA GLY A 56 20.65 6.74 3.78
C GLY A 56 19.30 7.32 3.34
N LEU A 57 18.56 6.60 2.48
CA LEU A 57 17.25 7.06 2.02
C LEU A 57 16.22 7.03 3.17
N PRO A 58 15.28 7.99 3.23
CA PRO A 58 14.26 8.02 4.26
C PRO A 58 13.32 6.81 4.17
N VAL A 59 12.70 6.44 5.30
CA VAL A 59 11.66 5.42 5.33
C VAL A 59 10.44 5.90 4.56
N ASN A 60 9.96 5.08 3.63
CA ASN A 60 8.68 5.29 2.98
C ASN A 60 7.57 4.72 3.85
N THR A 61 7.03 5.56 4.74
CA THR A 61 6.04 5.13 5.74
C THR A 61 4.81 4.54 5.07
N TYR A 62 4.24 5.20 4.05
CA TYR A 62 3.04 4.72 3.37
C TYR A 62 3.25 3.40 2.64
N ALA A 63 4.33 3.26 1.86
CA ALA A 63 4.62 2.00 1.19
C ALA A 63 4.95 0.87 2.19
N THR A 64 5.63 1.18 3.29
CA THR A 64 5.95 0.21 4.34
C THR A 64 4.69 -0.26 5.06
N LEU A 65 3.80 0.64 5.45
CA LEU A 65 2.54 0.30 6.11
C LEU A 65 1.63 -0.51 5.21
N LEU A 66 1.53 -0.15 3.92
CA LEU A 66 0.84 -0.94 2.91
C LEU A 66 1.39 -2.37 2.85
N TRP A 67 2.71 -2.51 2.74
CA TRP A 67 3.34 -3.82 2.65
C TRP A 67 3.09 -4.65 3.91
N TRP A 68 3.23 -4.05 5.09
CA TRP A 68 2.97 -4.73 6.37
C TRP A 68 1.52 -5.13 6.56
N PHE A 69 0.57 -4.35 6.04
CA PHE A 69 -0.85 -4.61 6.18
C PHE A 69 -1.25 -5.87 5.39
N TRP A 70 -0.74 -5.99 4.17
CA TRP A 70 -1.04 -7.11 3.28
C TRP A 70 -0.09 -8.30 3.41
N VAL A 71 1.07 -8.11 4.02
CA VAL A 71 2.04 -9.17 4.31
C VAL A 71 2.43 -9.14 5.80
N PRO A 72 1.53 -9.55 6.72
CA PRO A 72 1.75 -9.42 8.17
C PRO A 72 3.01 -10.10 8.69
N ALA A 73 3.49 -11.16 8.02
CA ALA A 73 4.71 -11.87 8.38
C ALA A 73 5.97 -10.98 8.38
N LEU A 74 5.95 -9.85 7.66
CA LEU A 74 7.06 -8.90 7.51
C LEU A 74 6.95 -7.69 8.45
N ARG A 75 5.83 -7.56 9.16
CA ARG A 75 5.54 -6.43 10.05
C ARG A 75 6.64 -6.27 11.10
N ARG A 76 7.13 -5.04 11.26
CA ARG A 76 8.22 -4.65 12.18
C ARG A 76 9.58 -5.34 11.94
N LYS A 77 9.75 -6.07 10.82
CA LYS A 77 11.02 -6.75 10.47
C LYS A 77 11.81 -6.03 9.39
N VAL A 78 11.12 -5.44 8.42
CA VAL A 78 11.73 -4.82 7.24
C VAL A 78 10.95 -3.57 6.84
N VAL A 79 11.63 -2.58 6.25
CA VAL A 79 11.03 -1.34 5.76
C VAL A 79 11.40 -1.09 4.31
N LEU A 80 10.58 -0.29 3.61
CA LEU A 80 10.90 0.24 2.29
C LEU A 80 11.48 1.66 2.44
N LEU A 81 12.52 1.95 1.67
CA LEU A 81 13.30 3.19 1.78
C LEU A 81 13.32 3.90 0.43
N GLY A 82 13.23 5.22 0.45
CA GLY A 82 13.14 6.07 -0.74
C GLY A 82 11.75 6.04 -1.37
N ASP A 83 11.63 6.63 -2.56
CA ASP A 83 10.40 6.57 -3.32
C ASP A 83 10.12 5.12 -3.76
N VAL A 84 8.84 4.76 -3.81
CA VAL A 84 8.38 3.41 -4.16
C VAL A 84 7.39 3.51 -5.29
N VAL A 85 7.51 2.62 -6.28
CA VAL A 85 6.54 2.47 -7.35
C VAL A 85 5.76 1.17 -7.14
N ILE A 86 4.44 1.23 -7.19
CA ILE A 86 3.57 0.05 -7.19
C ILE A 86 3.06 -0.19 -8.61
N VAL A 87 3.33 -1.37 -9.15
CA VAL A 87 2.84 -1.82 -10.47
C VAL A 87 2.15 -3.18 -10.33
N GLY A 88 1.43 -3.62 -11.36
CA GLY A 88 0.86 -4.96 -11.39
C GLY A 88 1.95 -6.04 -11.34
N GLU A 89 1.58 -7.23 -10.88
CA GLU A 89 2.50 -8.38 -10.95
C GLU A 89 3.00 -8.58 -12.39
N PRO A 90 4.29 -8.91 -12.57
CA PRO A 90 4.83 -9.10 -13.90
C PRO A 90 4.14 -10.26 -14.62
N ASP A 91 4.00 -10.14 -15.93
CA ASP A 91 3.48 -11.22 -16.77
C ASP A 91 4.49 -12.39 -16.87
N PRO A 92 4.13 -13.51 -17.53
CA PRO A 92 5.05 -14.65 -17.69
C PRO A 92 6.38 -14.32 -18.38
N ASP A 93 6.44 -13.23 -19.15
CA ASP A 93 7.65 -12.75 -19.82
C ASP A 93 8.48 -11.79 -18.93
N GLY A 94 8.03 -11.57 -17.69
CA GLY A 94 8.69 -10.72 -16.71
C GLY A 94 8.42 -9.22 -16.89
N GLN A 95 7.48 -8.84 -17.76
CA GLN A 95 7.16 -7.44 -18.01
C GLN A 95 6.19 -6.89 -16.97
N PRO A 96 6.40 -5.66 -16.45
CA PRO A 96 5.47 -5.04 -15.52
C PRO A 96 4.08 -4.88 -16.16
N THR A 97 3.03 -5.19 -15.41
CA THR A 97 1.65 -5.05 -15.87
C THR A 97 0.94 -3.87 -15.20
N ASN A 98 -0.25 -3.53 -15.70
CA ASN A 98 -1.07 -2.48 -15.12
C ASN A 98 -1.45 -2.84 -13.68
N ILE A 99 -1.40 -1.83 -12.81
CA ILE A 99 -1.95 -1.93 -11.47
C ILE A 99 -3.46 -2.30 -11.52
N PRO A 100 -3.94 -3.21 -10.67
CA PRO A 100 -5.35 -3.56 -10.62
C PRO A 100 -6.22 -2.33 -10.32
N ALA A 101 -7.27 -2.13 -11.14
CA ALA A 101 -8.14 -0.94 -11.04
C ALA A 101 -8.82 -0.80 -9.67
N SER A 102 -9.17 -1.93 -9.04
CA SER A 102 -9.75 -1.94 -7.68
C SER A 102 -8.76 -1.44 -6.64
N PHE A 103 -7.48 -1.80 -6.74
CA PHE A 103 -6.45 -1.32 -5.83
C PHE A 103 -6.17 0.17 -6.06
N ALA A 104 -5.99 0.58 -7.33
CA ALA A 104 -5.78 1.99 -7.66
C ALA A 104 -6.94 2.88 -7.22
N GLY A 105 -8.18 2.42 -7.42
CA GLY A 105 -9.38 3.13 -6.98
C GLY A 105 -9.45 3.35 -5.47
N ASN A 106 -8.87 2.47 -4.64
CA ASN A 106 -8.78 2.69 -3.20
C ASN A 106 -7.67 3.69 -2.86
N VAL A 107 -6.45 3.44 -3.33
CA VAL A 107 -5.27 4.25 -2.98
C VAL A 107 -5.43 5.71 -3.38
N LEU A 108 -6.08 5.97 -4.53
CA LEU A 108 -6.24 7.29 -5.11
C LEU A 108 -7.63 7.91 -4.83
N SER A 109 -8.46 7.26 -4.02
CA SER A 109 -9.78 7.79 -3.68
C SER A 109 -9.68 9.06 -2.81
N GLN A 110 -10.49 10.06 -3.15
CA GLN A 110 -10.69 11.27 -2.35
C GLN A 110 -11.89 11.17 -1.38
N HIS A 111 -12.65 10.07 -1.41
CA HIS A 111 -13.93 9.94 -0.68
C HIS A 111 -13.77 9.35 0.74
N GLY A 112 -12.52 9.16 1.20
CA GLY A 112 -12.22 8.54 2.48
C GLY A 112 -12.51 7.04 2.52
N HIS A 113 -12.12 6.43 3.63
CA HIS A 113 -12.24 4.99 3.87
C HIS A 113 -12.73 4.70 5.28
N SER A 114 -13.36 3.55 5.47
CA SER A 114 -13.65 2.99 6.79
C SER A 114 -12.87 1.70 6.99
N VAL A 115 -12.69 1.32 8.25
CA VAL A 115 -12.14 0.01 8.60
C VAL A 115 -13.30 -0.92 8.96
N LYS A 116 -13.23 -2.16 8.46
CA LYS A 116 -14.05 -3.25 8.98
C LYS A 116 -13.17 -4.18 9.80
N LEU A 117 -13.63 -4.52 11.00
CA LEU A 117 -12.97 -5.43 11.93
C LEU A 117 -13.68 -6.77 11.98
N LYS A 118 -12.91 -7.83 12.14
CA LYS A 118 -13.38 -9.14 12.58
C LYS A 118 -12.98 -9.31 14.04
N VAL A 119 -13.95 -9.60 14.90
CA VAL A 119 -13.77 -9.69 16.36
C VAL A 119 -14.01 -11.13 16.81
N THR A 120 -13.21 -11.60 17.76
CA THR A 120 -13.31 -12.94 18.34
C THR A 120 -14.71 -13.18 18.90
N GLY A 121 -15.30 -14.34 18.58
CA GLY A 121 -16.62 -14.75 19.06
C GLY A 121 -17.80 -14.16 18.26
N GLU A 122 -17.54 -13.23 17.36
CA GLU A 122 -18.57 -12.61 16.54
C GLU A 122 -18.66 -13.23 15.14
N LYS A 123 -19.88 -13.33 14.61
CA LYS A 123 -20.12 -13.98 13.31
C LYS A 123 -19.81 -13.08 12.10
N GLY A 124 -19.65 -11.77 12.32
CA GLY A 124 -19.64 -10.77 11.25
C GLY A 124 -18.43 -9.84 11.25
N TRP A 125 -18.33 -9.06 10.17
CA TRP A 125 -17.41 -7.93 10.09
C TRP A 125 -18.13 -6.65 10.53
N TYR A 126 -17.60 -5.97 11.54
CA TYR A 126 -18.12 -4.69 12.04
C TYR A 126 -17.45 -3.54 11.31
N ARG A 127 -18.24 -2.57 10.82
CA ARG A 127 -17.68 -1.32 10.30
C ARG A 127 -17.48 -0.35 11.45
N THR A 128 -16.31 0.28 11.50
CA THR A 128 -16.03 1.34 12.46
C THR A 128 -16.71 2.63 12.02
N ASP A 129 -17.14 3.45 12.99
CA ASP A 129 -17.69 4.78 12.71
C ASP A 129 -16.60 5.78 12.29
N THR A 130 -15.35 5.55 12.69
CA THR A 130 -14.21 6.38 12.27
C THR A 130 -14.05 6.36 10.76
N VAL A 131 -13.97 7.56 10.18
CA VAL A 131 -13.68 7.78 8.77
C VAL A 131 -12.27 8.31 8.64
N ALA A 132 -11.46 7.60 7.88
CA ALA A 132 -10.12 8.00 7.49
C ALA A 132 -10.16 8.81 6.19
N ASN A 133 -9.31 9.83 6.06
CA ASN A 133 -9.33 10.73 4.90
C ASN A 133 -8.84 10.04 3.62
N ASN A 134 -7.90 9.11 3.75
CA ASN A 134 -7.30 8.39 2.65
C ASN A 134 -7.04 6.93 3.02
N TYR A 135 -6.56 6.14 2.07
CA TYR A 135 -6.31 4.71 2.25
C TYR A 135 -5.25 4.42 3.31
N PHE A 136 -4.20 5.23 3.41
CA PHE A 136 -3.11 5.03 4.38
C PHE A 136 -3.50 5.43 5.80
N ASP A 137 -4.28 6.50 5.96
CA ASP A 137 -4.89 6.85 7.24
C ASP A 137 -5.75 5.67 7.77
N ALA A 138 -6.47 4.99 6.88
CA ALA A 138 -7.24 3.80 7.24
C ALA A 138 -6.34 2.61 7.61
N ILE A 139 -5.18 2.43 6.96
CA ILE A 139 -4.18 1.41 7.35
C ILE A 139 -3.66 1.72 8.76
N VAL A 140 -3.30 2.97 9.04
CA VAL A 140 -2.81 3.39 10.36
C VAL A 140 -3.87 3.10 11.42
N PHE A 141 -5.12 3.49 11.17
CA PHE A 141 -6.21 3.24 12.10
C PHE A 141 -6.50 1.73 12.27
N ALA A 142 -6.43 0.94 11.19
CA ALA A 142 -6.56 -0.51 11.28
C ALA A 142 -5.46 -1.14 12.13
N PHE A 143 -4.22 -0.64 12.04
CA PHE A 143 -3.13 -1.11 12.89
C PHE A 143 -3.29 -0.71 14.35
N ASP A 144 -3.78 0.49 14.63
CA ASP A 144 -4.11 0.91 15.99
C ASP A 144 -5.14 -0.05 16.63
N LEU A 145 -6.21 -0.35 15.89
CA LEU A 145 -7.23 -1.30 16.34
C LEU A 145 -6.66 -2.71 16.57
N LEU A 146 -5.87 -3.23 15.64
CA LEU A 146 -5.28 -4.57 15.76
C LEU A 146 -4.24 -4.68 16.88
N ASP A 147 -3.51 -3.60 17.18
CA ASP A 147 -2.46 -3.61 18.20
C ASP A 147 -3.01 -3.34 19.60
N ASN A 148 -4.10 -2.57 19.72
CA ASN A 148 -4.64 -2.11 21.00
C ASN A 148 -5.96 -2.78 21.42
N TRP A 149 -6.60 -3.57 20.55
CA TRP A 149 -7.82 -4.31 20.88
C TRP A 149 -7.58 -5.84 20.82
N PRO A 150 -7.42 -6.52 21.97
CA PRO A 150 -7.06 -7.94 22.02
C PRO A 150 -8.02 -8.88 21.30
N GLU A 151 -9.31 -8.52 21.23
CA GLU A 151 -10.34 -9.32 20.54
C GLU A 151 -10.38 -9.08 19.02
N ALA A 152 -9.64 -8.10 18.49
CA ALA A 152 -9.59 -7.84 17.04
C ALA A 152 -8.68 -8.88 16.33
N GLU A 153 -9.29 -9.75 15.51
CA GLU A 153 -8.56 -10.80 14.80
C GLU A 153 -8.02 -10.32 13.44
N ALA A 154 -8.77 -9.47 12.76
CA ALA A 154 -8.43 -9.01 11.42
C ALA A 154 -9.08 -7.66 11.11
N ALA A 155 -8.45 -6.91 10.21
CA ALA A 155 -8.97 -5.66 9.67
C ALA A 155 -8.98 -5.71 8.15
N ARG A 156 -9.96 -5.04 7.53
CA ARG A 156 -9.97 -4.75 6.10
C ARG A 156 -10.42 -3.32 5.86
N ILE A 157 -9.85 -2.70 4.84
CA ILE A 157 -10.19 -1.33 4.46
C ILE A 157 -11.31 -1.40 3.41
N VAL A 158 -12.32 -0.55 3.58
CA VAL A 158 -13.42 -0.43 2.63
C VAL A 158 -13.58 1.02 2.20
N PRO A 159 -13.84 1.28 0.90
CA PRO A 159 -14.13 2.63 0.44
C PRO A 159 -15.47 3.09 1.04
N ARG A 160 -15.59 4.38 1.32
CA ARG A 160 -16.88 4.99 1.63
C ARG A 160 -17.66 5.20 0.33
N ALA A 161 -18.96 4.91 0.35
CA ALA A 161 -19.81 5.29 -0.79
C ALA A 161 -19.93 6.84 -0.86
N PRO A 162 -20.07 7.43 -2.05
CA PRO A 162 -20.12 8.89 -2.22
C PRO A 162 -21.24 9.62 -1.47
N HIS A 163 -22.24 8.91 -0.92
CA HIS A 163 -23.46 9.49 -0.35
C HIS A 163 -23.63 9.29 1.17
N GLU A 164 -22.59 8.87 1.89
CA GLU A 164 -22.68 8.73 3.35
C GLU A 164 -22.23 9.99 4.11
N ALA A 165 -22.14 11.17 3.49
CA ALA A 165 -21.73 12.42 4.14
C ALA A 165 -22.87 13.14 4.88
#